data_AF-A0A060Z0I8-F1
#
_entry.id   AF-A0A060Z0I8-F1
#
_cell.length_a   1.000
_cell.length_b   1.000
_cell.length_c   1.000
_cell.angle_alpha   90.00
_cell.angle_beta   90.00
_cell.angle_gamma   90.00
#
_symmetry.space_group_name_H-M   'P 1'
#
loop_
_entity.id
_entity.type
_entity.pdbx_description
1 polymer ?
#
loop_
_entity_poly.entity_id
_entity_poly.type
_entity_poly.pdbx_seq_one_letter_code
_entity_poly.pdbx_strand_id
1 'polypeptide(L)'
;MRTGWPLLAAGLYSVLSQVVLVRGCMDSCKECSGPQNDLCLECRTGWTLHDNTCVDIDECGTELGQCPPNTYCFNTEGNYQCKGCDQACVGCMGAGPARCRKCAAGYRLTGAKCLGKWPILCMRMCKVCIRMSVCVFVCLSVWMFVSLSDSYIYSLSL
;
A
#
# COMPACT_ATOMS: atom_id res chain seq x y z
N MET A 1 -10.14 -62.96 -24.07
CA MET A 1 -10.24 -62.38 -25.42
C MET A 1 -10.95 -61.05 -25.27
N ARG A 2 -10.20 -59.94 -25.36
CA ARG A 2 -10.72 -58.58 -25.22
C ARG A 2 -11.35 -58.19 -26.56
N THR A 3 -12.68 -58.18 -26.63
CA THR A 3 -13.39 -57.67 -27.80
C THR A 3 -13.33 -56.15 -27.77
N GLY A 4 -12.67 -55.59 -28.78
CA GLY A 4 -12.48 -54.15 -28.94
C GLY A 4 -13.82 -53.44 -29.08
N TRP A 5 -14.03 -52.42 -28.26
CA TRP A 5 -15.07 -51.44 -28.49
C TRP A 5 -14.64 -50.53 -29.66
N PRO A 6 -15.51 -50.34 -30.67
CA PRO A 6 -15.18 -49.55 -31.84
C PRO A 6 -15.07 -48.05 -31.48
N LEU A 7 -14.16 -47.40 -32.19
CA LEU A 7 -13.76 -45.99 -32.11
C LEU A 7 -14.89 -45.00 -32.45
N LEU A 8 -15.95 -44.95 -31.65
CA LEU A 8 -17.02 -43.94 -31.76
C LEU A 8 -17.14 -43.04 -30.51
N ALA A 9 -16.03 -42.83 -29.79
CA ALA A 9 -15.94 -41.89 -28.68
C ALA A 9 -15.21 -40.58 -29.06
N ALA A 10 -15.25 -40.18 -30.33
CA ALA A 10 -14.65 -38.95 -30.83
C ALA A 10 -15.68 -38.04 -31.55
N GLY A 11 -16.96 -38.16 -31.16
CA GLY A 11 -18.08 -37.58 -31.88
C GLY A 11 -19.03 -36.75 -31.04
N LEU A 12 -18.60 -36.23 -29.90
CA LEU A 12 -19.21 -35.06 -29.23
C LEU A 12 -18.07 -34.33 -28.52
N TYR A 13 -17.11 -33.85 -29.32
CA TYR A 13 -16.19 -32.79 -28.93
C TYR A 13 -17.04 -31.76 -28.20
N SER A 14 -16.83 -31.68 -26.88
CA SER A 14 -17.34 -30.66 -25.97
C SER A 14 -18.63 -29.99 -26.47
N VAL A 15 -19.76 -30.25 -25.78
CA VAL A 15 -20.75 -29.16 -25.61
C VAL A 15 -19.96 -28.05 -24.91
N LEU A 16 -19.24 -27.27 -25.72
CA LEU A 16 -18.30 -26.25 -25.32
C LEU A 16 -19.11 -25.39 -24.40
N SER A 17 -18.62 -25.19 -23.19
CA SER A 17 -19.14 -24.26 -22.20
C SER A 17 -19.35 -22.88 -22.82
N GLN A 18 -20.40 -22.70 -23.62
CA GLN A 18 -21.02 -21.43 -23.88
C GLN A 18 -21.90 -21.14 -22.67
N VAL A 19 -21.28 -21.18 -21.49
CA VAL A 19 -21.59 -20.17 -20.50
C VAL A 19 -21.23 -18.87 -21.22
N VAL A 20 -22.20 -18.29 -21.92
CA VAL A 20 -22.09 -16.92 -22.40
C VAL A 20 -21.81 -16.13 -21.13
N LEU A 21 -20.54 -15.78 -20.92
CA LEU A 21 -20.17 -14.91 -19.83
C LEU A 21 -20.86 -13.59 -20.16
N VAL A 22 -22.01 -13.36 -19.54
CA VAL A 22 -22.65 -12.05 -19.54
C VAL A 22 -21.63 -11.13 -18.89
N ARG A 23 -20.89 -10.41 -19.72
CA ARG A 23 -19.92 -9.42 -19.25
C ARG A 23 -20.74 -8.27 -18.72
N GLY A 24 -20.72 -8.07 -17.40
CA GLY A 24 -21.27 -6.87 -16.80
C GLY A 24 -20.45 -5.64 -17.21
N CYS A 25 -20.99 -4.46 -16.95
CA CYS A 25 -20.22 -3.22 -17.06
C CYS A 25 -19.00 -3.25 -16.14
N MET A 26 -17.99 -2.43 -16.45
CA MET A 26 -16.82 -2.24 -15.59
C MET A 26 -17.21 -1.71 -14.20
N ASP A 27 -16.40 -1.99 -13.17
CA ASP A 27 -16.69 -1.62 -11.78
C ASP A 27 -16.75 -0.11 -11.52
N SER A 28 -16.22 0.74 -12.40
CA SER A 28 -16.38 2.19 -12.34
C SER A 28 -17.59 2.72 -13.11
N CYS A 29 -18.24 1.86 -13.91
CA CYS A 29 -19.29 2.22 -14.84
C CYS A 29 -20.68 1.85 -14.31
N LYS A 30 -21.57 2.83 -14.25
CA LYS A 30 -22.96 2.66 -13.82
C LYS A 30 -23.84 2.17 -14.97
N GLU A 31 -23.68 2.75 -16.15
CA GLU A 31 -24.41 2.36 -17.36
C GLU A 31 -23.42 2.21 -18.53
N CYS A 32 -23.48 1.08 -19.23
CA CYS A 32 -22.60 0.75 -20.35
C CYS A 32 -23.38 0.23 -21.56
N SER A 33 -22.75 0.30 -22.73
CA SER A 33 -23.29 -0.17 -24.00
C SER A 33 -22.22 -0.85 -24.86
N GLY A 34 -22.60 -1.27 -26.07
CA GLY A 34 -21.71 -1.91 -27.02
C GLY A 34 -21.78 -3.44 -26.99
N PRO A 35 -21.17 -4.10 -27.99
CA PRO A 35 -21.24 -5.56 -28.14
C PRO A 35 -20.53 -6.30 -27.00
N GLN A 36 -19.61 -5.63 -26.29
CA GLN A 36 -18.85 -6.20 -25.17
C GLN A 36 -19.13 -5.50 -23.82
N ASN A 37 -20.07 -4.54 -23.77
CA ASN A 37 -20.33 -3.71 -22.58
C ASN A 37 -19.10 -2.91 -22.11
N ASP A 38 -18.25 -2.50 -23.06
CA ASP A 38 -16.99 -1.79 -22.87
C ASP A 38 -17.11 -0.26 -23.00
N LEU A 39 -18.20 0.22 -23.61
CA LEU A 39 -18.45 1.64 -23.78
C LEU A 39 -19.28 2.17 -22.61
N CYS A 40 -18.64 2.90 -21.69
CA CYS A 40 -19.35 3.52 -20.59
C CYS A 40 -20.11 4.77 -21.04
N LEU A 41 -21.34 4.90 -20.54
CA LEU A 41 -22.25 6.03 -20.77
C LEU A 41 -22.38 6.91 -19.52
N GLU A 42 -22.39 6.29 -18.35
CA GLU A 42 -22.47 6.98 -17.06
C GLU A 42 -21.50 6.36 -16.05
N CYS A 43 -20.66 7.19 -15.43
CA CYS A 43 -19.73 6.76 -14.39
C CYS A 43 -20.40 6.75 -13.01
N ARG A 44 -19.92 5.87 -12.12
CA ARG A 44 -20.29 5.94 -10.70
C ARG A 44 -19.68 7.18 -10.04
N THR A 45 -20.21 7.58 -8.89
CA THR A 45 -19.66 8.67 -8.08
C THR A 45 -18.18 8.41 -7.76
N GLY A 46 -17.35 9.46 -7.82
CA GLY A 46 -15.89 9.36 -7.66
C GLY A 46 -15.13 9.09 -8.96
N TRP A 47 -15.84 9.01 -10.09
CA TRP A 47 -15.26 8.77 -11.41
C TRP A 47 -15.75 9.81 -12.42
N THR A 48 -14.93 10.11 -13.42
CA THR A 48 -15.25 11.05 -14.50
C THR A 48 -15.19 10.35 -15.86
N LEU A 49 -16.09 10.73 -16.77
CA LEU A 49 -16.19 10.12 -18.08
C LEU A 49 -15.18 10.77 -19.04
N HIS A 50 -14.28 9.96 -19.59
CA HIS A 50 -13.29 10.36 -20.58
C HIS A 50 -13.23 9.30 -21.69
N ASP A 51 -13.52 9.68 -22.93
CA ASP A 51 -13.52 8.78 -24.09
C ASP A 51 -14.27 7.44 -23.87
N ASN A 52 -15.50 7.53 -23.35
CA ASN A 52 -16.34 6.36 -23.01
C ASN A 52 -15.73 5.41 -21.95
N THR A 53 -14.73 5.88 -21.21
CA THR A 53 -14.13 5.17 -20.08
C THR A 53 -14.26 6.01 -18.81
N CYS A 54 -14.40 5.34 -17.66
CA CYS A 54 -14.45 6.03 -16.38
C CYS A 54 -13.07 6.06 -15.77
N VAL A 55 -12.55 7.27 -15.59
CA VAL A 55 -11.26 7.54 -14.94
C VAL A 55 -11.53 8.00 -13.52
N ASP A 56 -10.75 7.46 -12.59
CA ASP A 56 -10.83 7.80 -11.18
C ASP A 56 -10.55 9.29 -10.95
N ILE A 57 -11.33 9.94 -10.10
CA ILE A 57 -11.11 11.34 -9.74
C ILE A 57 -10.10 11.38 -8.60
N ASP A 58 -8.93 11.99 -8.81
CA ASP A 58 -7.97 12.20 -7.71
C ASP A 58 -8.44 13.33 -6.79
N GLU A 59 -9.28 13.00 -5.79
CA GLU A 59 -9.80 14.03 -4.88
C GLU A 59 -8.68 14.69 -4.07
N CYS A 60 -7.57 13.98 -3.83
CA CYS A 60 -6.41 14.50 -3.10
C CYS A 60 -5.63 15.57 -3.88
N GLY A 61 -5.73 15.58 -5.20
CA GLY A 61 -5.20 16.62 -6.08
C GLY A 61 -6.10 17.85 -6.21
N THR A 62 -7.29 17.83 -5.59
CA THR A 62 -8.31 18.88 -5.69
C THR A 62 -8.69 19.43 -4.32
N GLU A 63 -9.64 20.36 -4.26
CA GLU A 63 -10.20 20.87 -3.00
C GLU A 63 -11.19 19.91 -2.33
N LEU A 64 -11.48 18.75 -2.95
CA LEU A 64 -12.43 17.75 -2.43
C LEU A 64 -11.80 16.83 -1.35
N GLY A 65 -10.48 16.59 -1.42
CA GLY A 65 -9.74 15.72 -0.50
C GLY A 65 -9.46 16.33 0.89
N GLN A 66 -10.50 16.83 1.57
CA GLN A 66 -10.37 17.51 2.86
C GLN A 66 -10.25 16.49 4.00
N CYS A 67 -9.05 16.40 4.56
CA CYS A 67 -8.76 15.48 5.66
C CYS A 67 -8.57 16.22 7.01
N PRO A 68 -8.92 15.57 8.14
CA PRO A 68 -8.67 16.11 9.48
C PRO A 68 -7.19 16.45 9.75
N PRO A 69 -6.88 17.30 10.74
CA PRO A 69 -5.50 17.58 11.12
C PRO A 69 -4.72 16.30 11.51
N ASN A 70 -3.41 16.30 11.26
CA ASN A 70 -2.53 15.12 11.46
C ASN A 70 -2.92 13.86 10.65
N THR A 71 -3.67 14.04 9.58
CA THR A 71 -3.91 13.00 8.57
C THR A 71 -3.48 13.50 7.19
N TYR A 72 -3.32 12.58 6.25
CA TYR A 72 -3.06 12.88 4.84
C TYR A 72 -4.10 12.21 3.96
N CYS A 73 -4.41 12.84 2.84
CA CYS A 73 -5.29 12.29 1.83
C CYS A 73 -4.57 11.18 1.06
N PHE A 74 -5.23 10.03 0.94
CA PHE A 74 -4.79 8.88 0.15
C PHE A 74 -5.88 8.54 -0.85
N ASN A 75 -5.60 8.79 -2.13
CA ASN A 75 -6.54 8.51 -3.22
C ASN A 75 -6.79 6.99 -3.33
N THR A 76 -8.04 6.60 -3.52
CA THR A 76 -8.46 5.21 -3.71
C THR A 76 -9.40 5.12 -4.91
N GLU A 77 -9.63 3.92 -5.45
CA GLU A 77 -10.53 3.79 -6.58
C GLU A 77 -11.98 4.15 -6.17
N GLY A 78 -12.52 5.20 -6.79
CA GLY A 78 -13.86 5.75 -6.61
C GLY A 78 -14.07 6.61 -5.38
N ASN A 79 -13.03 6.92 -4.61
CA ASN A 79 -13.10 7.81 -3.43
C ASN A 79 -11.69 8.10 -2.87
N TYR A 80 -11.59 8.85 -1.79
CA TYR A 80 -10.36 9.00 -1.02
C TYR A 80 -10.49 8.49 0.43
N GLN A 81 -9.35 8.23 1.06
CA GLN A 81 -9.26 7.91 2.48
C GLN A 81 -8.29 8.85 3.18
N CYS A 82 -8.66 9.29 4.38
CA CYS A 82 -7.75 10.05 5.24
C CYS A 82 -6.97 9.08 6.14
N LYS A 83 -5.65 9.00 5.92
CA LYS A 83 -4.76 8.13 6.70
C LYS A 83 -3.97 8.94 7.71
N GLY A 84 -3.74 8.35 8.88
CA GLY A 84 -2.96 9.00 9.94
C GLY A 84 -1.50 9.20 9.55
N CYS A 85 -0.92 10.32 9.97
CA CYS A 85 0.51 10.56 9.83
C CYS A 85 1.35 9.58 10.66
N ASP A 86 2.62 9.40 10.27
CA ASP A 86 3.59 8.68 11.09
C ASP A 86 3.78 9.39 12.45
N GLN A 87 4.00 8.62 13.51
CA GLN A 87 4.28 9.15 14.86
C GLN A 87 5.49 10.10 14.90
N ALA A 88 6.40 9.97 13.93
CA ALA A 88 7.56 10.83 13.77
C ALA A 88 7.21 12.23 13.23
N CYS A 89 5.97 12.47 12.80
CA CYS A 89 5.55 13.71 12.16
C CYS A 89 4.56 14.53 13.03
N VAL A 90 4.65 15.86 12.93
CA VAL A 90 3.57 16.80 13.29
C VAL A 90 3.06 17.38 11.96
N GLY A 91 2.06 16.72 11.40
CA GLY A 91 1.58 16.92 10.03
C GLY A 91 2.44 16.22 8.97
N CYS A 92 1.78 15.68 7.94
CA CYS A 92 2.42 14.95 6.85
C CYS A 92 1.70 15.21 5.52
N MET A 93 2.35 14.85 4.41
CA MET A 93 1.82 14.91 3.05
C MET A 93 1.68 13.51 2.43
N GLY A 94 1.85 12.47 3.23
CA GLY A 94 1.83 11.10 2.76
C GLY A 94 2.27 10.11 3.83
N ALA A 95 2.40 8.86 3.43
CA ALA A 95 2.79 7.77 4.30
C ALA A 95 4.24 7.87 4.80
N GLY A 96 4.44 7.39 6.03
CA GLY A 96 5.75 7.13 6.63
C GLY A 96 6.53 8.38 7.07
N PRO A 97 7.73 8.19 7.63
CA PRO A 97 8.53 9.26 8.23
C PRO A 97 9.23 10.14 7.17
N ALA A 98 9.14 9.78 5.89
CA ALA A 98 9.78 10.52 4.79
C ALA A 98 8.94 11.71 4.29
N ARG A 99 7.63 11.71 4.57
CA ARG A 99 6.68 12.70 4.06
C ARG A 99 6.13 13.59 5.18
N CYS A 100 6.93 13.84 6.21
CA CYS A 100 6.57 14.75 7.28
C CYS A 100 6.67 16.21 6.82
N ARG A 101 5.71 17.05 7.21
CA ARG A 101 5.84 18.51 7.11
C ARG A 101 6.81 19.04 8.17
N LYS A 102 6.76 18.44 9.37
CA LYS A 102 7.65 18.74 10.50
C LYS A 102 7.86 17.49 11.34
N CYS A 103 9.07 17.27 11.85
CA CYS A 103 9.33 16.16 12.77
C CYS A 103 8.70 16.44 14.15
N ALA A 104 8.12 15.40 14.76
CA ALA A 104 7.63 15.41 16.12
C ALA A 104 8.76 15.51 17.14
N ALA A 105 8.44 15.89 18.37
CA ALA A 105 9.41 16.01 19.44
C ALA A 105 10.16 14.69 19.67
N GLY A 106 11.49 14.73 19.72
CA GLY A 106 12.35 13.54 19.85
C GLY A 106 12.78 12.91 18.52
N TYR A 107 12.25 13.37 17.39
CA TYR A 107 12.66 12.98 16.03
C TYR A 107 13.49 14.10 15.38
N ARG A 108 14.47 13.71 14.57
CA ARG A 108 15.33 14.61 13.80
C ARG A 108 15.30 14.22 12.33
N LEU A 109 15.36 15.23 11.46
CA LEU A 109 15.50 15.00 10.03
C LEU A 109 16.89 14.41 9.75
N THR A 110 16.92 13.19 9.25
CA THR A 110 18.12 12.48 8.80
C THR A 110 17.92 12.18 7.32
N GLY A 111 18.58 12.96 6.45
CA GLY A 111 18.28 12.98 5.02
C GLY A 111 16.86 13.49 4.77
N ALA A 112 16.01 12.67 4.14
CA ALA A 112 14.60 12.99 3.88
C ALA A 112 13.62 12.37 4.89
N LYS A 113 14.10 11.73 5.97
CA LYS A 113 13.26 10.99 6.93
C LYS A 113 13.36 11.58 8.33
N CYS A 114 12.24 11.73 9.03
CA CYS A 114 12.23 12.02 10.47
C CYS A 114 12.51 10.72 11.23
N LEU A 115 13.73 10.59 11.74
CA LEU A 115 14.14 9.44 12.54
C LEU A 115 14.32 9.86 13.98
N GLY A 116 13.90 9.01 14.91
CA GLY A 116 14.20 9.22 16.32
C GLY A 116 15.71 9.32 16.51
N LYS A 117 16.16 10.14 17.46
CA LYS A 117 17.51 9.93 18.00
C LYS A 117 17.52 8.50 18.54
N TRP A 118 18.24 7.60 17.87
CA TRP A 118 18.73 6.37 18.48
C TRP A 118 19.61 6.83 19.66
N PRO A 119 19.03 6.95 20.86
CA PRO A 119 18.83 5.83 21.77
C PRO A 119 17.45 5.77 22.50
N ILE A 120 16.40 6.45 22.06
CA ILE A 120 15.13 6.49 22.84
C ILE A 120 14.25 5.23 22.63
N LEU A 121 14.31 4.61 21.44
CA LEU A 121 13.58 3.37 21.16
C LEU A 121 14.21 2.15 21.87
N CYS A 122 15.54 2.12 21.97
CA CYS A 122 16.27 1.14 22.79
C CYS A 122 15.89 1.26 24.27
N MET A 123 15.71 2.49 24.79
CA MET A 123 15.33 2.71 26.19
C MET A 123 13.87 2.35 26.52
N ARG A 124 12.94 2.34 25.55
CA ARG A 124 11.55 1.89 25.79
C ARG A 124 11.45 0.37 25.94
N MET A 125 12.29 -0.39 25.24
CA MET A 125 12.49 -1.82 25.56
C MET A 125 13.27 -2.01 26.86
N CYS A 126 14.08 -1.03 27.27
CA CYS A 126 14.83 -1.05 28.52
C CYS A 126 13.97 -0.73 29.77
N LYS A 127 12.83 -0.04 29.66
CA LYS A 127 11.95 0.19 30.82
C LYS A 127 11.31 -1.10 31.36
N VAL A 128 11.06 -2.08 30.50
CA VAL A 128 10.68 -3.44 30.91
C VAL A 128 11.91 -4.23 31.38
N CYS A 129 13.06 -4.00 30.76
CA CYS A 129 14.30 -4.74 31.01
C CYS A 129 15.15 -4.22 32.19
N ILE A 130 14.87 -3.03 32.76
CA ILE A 130 15.52 -2.54 34.00
C ILE A 130 15.02 -3.32 35.21
N ARG A 131 13.83 -3.94 35.13
CA ARG A 131 13.27 -4.75 36.21
C ARG A 131 13.82 -6.19 36.24
N MET A 132 14.57 -6.60 35.22
CA MET A 132 15.25 -7.88 35.15
C MET A 132 16.66 -7.61 34.64
N SER A 133 17.67 -7.66 35.53
CA SER A 133 19.09 -7.31 35.36
C SER A 133 19.88 -7.97 34.20
N VAL A 134 19.26 -8.22 33.05
CA VAL A 134 19.79 -8.93 31.89
C VAL A 134 20.19 -7.97 30.75
N CYS A 135 19.60 -6.76 30.68
CA CYS A 135 19.80 -5.87 29.53
C CYS A 135 21.12 -5.06 29.50
N VAL A 136 21.84 -4.88 30.61
CA VAL A 136 23.09 -4.09 30.59
C VAL A 136 24.17 -4.80 29.76
N PHE A 137 24.23 -6.14 29.83
CA PHE A 137 25.18 -6.94 29.06
C PHE A 137 24.79 -7.06 27.58
N VAL A 138 23.49 -7.14 27.26
CA VAL A 138 23.00 -7.21 25.88
C VAL A 138 23.10 -5.85 25.18
N CYS A 139 22.92 -4.73 25.88
CA CYS A 139 23.13 -3.40 25.31
C CYS A 139 24.59 -3.13 24.99
N LEU A 140 25.54 -3.51 25.84
CA LEU A 140 26.98 -3.31 25.56
C LEU A 140 27.47 -4.19 24.41
N SER A 141 26.98 -5.42 24.28
CA SER A 141 27.34 -6.29 23.15
C SER A 141 26.74 -5.78 21.84
N VAL A 142 25.45 -5.37 21.82
CA VAL A 142 24.82 -4.80 20.62
C VAL A 142 25.42 -3.44 20.25
N TRP A 143 25.87 -2.62 21.20
CA TRP A 143 26.54 -1.34 20.91
C TRP A 143 27.90 -1.56 20.25
N MET A 144 28.65 -2.60 20.63
CA MET A 144 29.86 -3.03 19.91
C MET A 144 29.56 -3.60 18.52
N PHE A 145 28.50 -4.41 18.38
CA PHE A 145 28.10 -4.95 17.07
C PHE A 145 27.60 -3.88 16.10
N VAL A 146 26.86 -2.87 16.57
CA VAL A 146 26.40 -1.74 15.75
C VAL A 146 27.56 -0.80 15.37
N SER A 147 28.53 -0.61 16.26
CA SER A 147 29.74 0.17 15.94
C SER A 147 30.62 -0.50 14.85
N LEU A 148 30.58 -1.84 14.77
CA LEU A 148 31.25 -2.61 13.72
C LEU A 148 30.46 -2.66 12.41
N SER A 149 29.12 -2.61 12.44
CA SER A 149 28.29 -2.58 11.21
C SER A 149 28.16 -1.19 10.60
N ASP A 150 28.20 -0.11 11.39
CA ASP A 150 28.30 1.26 10.85
C ASP A 150 29.62 1.47 10.10
N SER A 151 30.73 0.86 10.55
CA SER A 151 32.01 0.91 9.82
C SER A 151 32.00 0.15 8.49
N TYR A 152 31.08 -0.82 8.30
CA TYR A 152 30.96 -1.61 7.07
C TYR A 152 30.01 -0.99 6.03
N ILE A 153 29.06 -0.15 6.44
CA ILE A 153 28.11 0.49 5.51
C ILE A 153 28.74 1.72 4.83
N TYR A 154 29.68 2.43 5.48
CA TYR A 154 30.41 3.54 4.83
C TYR A 154 31.56 3.11 3.90
N SER A 155 31.92 1.81 3.82
CA SER A 155 33.02 1.31 2.98
C SER A 155 32.57 0.61 1.68
N LEU A 156 31.27 0.52 1.38
CA LEU A 156 30.73 -0.08 0.15
C LEU A 156 30.09 0.95 -0.79
N SER A 157 30.50 2.22 -0.67
CA SER A 157 30.08 3.32 -1.56
C SER A 157 31.26 4.15 -2.09
N LEU A 158 32.46 3.58 -2.12
CA LEU A 158 33.63 4.07 -2.85
C LEU A 158 34.23 2.95 -3.68
#